data_AF-A0A946SPN0-F1
#
_entry.id   AF-A0A946SPN0-F1
#
_cell.length_a   1.000
_cell.length_b   1.000
_cell.length_c   1.000
_cell.angle_alpha   90.00
_cell.angle_beta   90.00
_cell.angle_gamma   90.00
#
_symmetry.space_group_name_H-M   'P 1'
#
loop_
_entity.id
_entity.type
_entity.pdbx_description
1 polymer ?
#
loop_
_entity_poly.entity_id
_entity_poly.type
_entity_poly.pdbx_seq_one_letter_code
_entity_poly.pdbx_strand_id
1 'polypeptide(L)' 'MQAQRLRQIRNRNALTQTQLGAAAGMAASAVSGIERGFVRPSAARAHAIAEALGVAVEDVEELREAVRYHARRGRDDG' A
#
# COMPACT_ATOMS: atom_id res chain seq x y z
N MET A 1 3.87 -10.46 -5.35
CA MET A 1 2.93 -10.07 -6.44
C MET A 1 1.86 -9.05 -6.01
N GLN A 2 1.51 -8.90 -4.72
CA GLN A 2 0.36 -8.05 -4.33
C GLN A 2 0.71 -6.57 -4.03
N ALA A 3 1.95 -6.24 -3.68
CA ALA A 3 2.39 -4.84 -3.54
C ALA A 3 2.32 -4.07 -4.89
N GLN A 4 2.39 -4.81 -6.00
CA GLN A 4 2.07 -4.32 -7.34
C GLN A 4 0.58 -3.96 -7.52
N ARG A 5 -0.37 -4.56 -6.78
CA ARG A 5 -1.82 -4.29 -6.90
C ARG A 5 -2.15 -2.89 -6.42
N LEU A 6 -1.62 -2.46 -5.26
CA LEU A 6 -1.77 -1.07 -4.79
C LEU A 6 -1.23 -0.08 -5.81
N ARG A 7 0.00 -0.30 -6.28
CA ARG A 7 0.65 0.56 -7.28
C ARG A 7 -0.17 0.62 -8.58
N GLN A 8 -0.73 -0.49 -9.03
CA GLN A 8 -1.57 -0.55 -10.22
C GLN A 8 -2.87 0.24 -10.04
N ILE A 9 -3.57 0.06 -8.91
CA ILE A 9 -4.81 0.82 -8.60
C ILE A 9 -4.50 2.31 -8.51
N ARG A 10 -3.43 2.69 -7.82
CA ARG A 10 -2.98 4.09 -7.75
C ARG A 10 -2.71 4.67 -9.14
N ASN A 11 -1.99 3.95 -9.99
CA ASN A 11 -1.69 4.38 -11.35
C ASN A 11 -2.94 4.50 -12.23
N ARG A 12 -3.92 3.59 -12.08
CA ARG A 12 -5.22 3.67 -12.79
C ARG A 12 -6.02 4.93 -12.39
N ASN A 13 -5.85 5.38 -11.15
CA ASN A 13 -6.41 6.64 -10.66
C ASN A 13 -5.53 7.87 -10.98
N ALA A 14 -4.46 7.72 -11.77
CA ALA A 14 -3.52 8.79 -12.11
C ALA A 14 -2.92 9.54 -10.91
N LEU A 15 -2.84 8.89 -9.74
CA LEU A 15 -2.30 9.49 -8.52
C LEU A 15 -0.80 9.20 -8.38
N THR A 16 -0.02 10.18 -7.94
CA THR A 16 1.34 9.97 -7.44
C THR A 16 1.31 9.42 -6.00
N GLN A 17 2.43 8.86 -5.53
CA GLN A 17 2.55 8.41 -4.13
C GLN A 17 2.31 9.57 -3.13
N THR A 18 2.73 10.79 -3.49
CA THR A 18 2.49 11.99 -2.68
C THR A 18 1.01 12.36 -2.64
N GLN A 19 0.31 12.32 -3.78
CA GLN A 19 -1.14 12.61 -3.82
C GLN A 19 -1.95 11.56 -3.06
N LEU A 20 -1.64 10.27 -3.23
CA LEU A 20 -2.28 9.21 -2.45
C LEU A 20 -1.98 9.37 -0.95
N GLY A 21 -0.72 9.70 -0.62
CA GLY A 21 -0.33 9.96 0.76
C GLY A 21 -1.13 11.11 1.38
N ALA A 22 -1.21 12.24 0.69
CA ALA A 22 -1.99 13.39 1.14
C ALA A 22 -3.47 13.04 1.33
N ALA A 23 -4.09 12.34 0.37
CA ALA A 23 -5.49 11.93 0.45
C ALA A 23 -5.76 10.94 1.60
N ALA A 24 -4.81 10.05 1.90
CA ALA A 24 -4.92 9.06 2.96
C ALA A 24 -4.28 9.49 4.31
N GLY A 25 -3.90 10.77 4.46
CA GLY A 25 -3.31 11.31 5.69
C GLY A 25 -1.94 10.70 6.06
N MET A 26 -1.10 10.38 5.08
CA MET A 26 0.20 9.74 5.28
C MET A 26 1.31 10.31 4.41
N ALA A 27 2.56 10.08 4.81
CA ALA A 27 3.72 10.47 4.02
C ALA A 27 3.86 9.60 2.75
N ALA A 28 4.37 10.19 1.66
CA ALA A 28 4.67 9.47 0.42
C ALA A 28 5.62 8.27 0.64
N SER A 29 6.56 8.39 1.58
CA SER A 29 7.48 7.31 1.97
C SER A 29 6.76 6.11 2.58
N ALA A 30 5.66 6.34 3.32
CA ALA A 30 4.83 5.26 3.85
C ALA A 30 4.13 4.52 2.71
N VAL A 31 3.55 5.24 1.75
CA VAL A 31 2.94 4.65 0.54
C VAL A 31 3.96 3.82 -0.23
N SER A 32 5.15 4.36 -0.47
CA SER A 32 6.26 3.65 -1.13
C SER A 32 6.71 2.40 -0.37
N GLY A 33 6.74 2.45 0.96
CA GLY A 33 7.02 1.28 1.81
C GLY A 33 5.95 0.20 1.68
N ILE A 34 4.68 0.58 1.62
CA ILE A 34 3.56 -0.35 1.43
C ILE A 34 3.60 -0.97 0.03
N GLU A 35 3.79 -0.16 -1.02
CA GLU A 35 3.89 -0.63 -2.43
C GLU A 35 5.08 -1.55 -2.69
N ARG A 36 6.11 -1.51 -1.84
CA ARG A 36 7.27 -2.41 -1.90
C ARG A 36 7.18 -3.57 -0.92
N GLY A 37 6.15 -3.60 -0.07
CA GLY A 37 5.97 -4.63 0.95
C GLY A 37 6.89 -4.51 2.17
N PHE A 38 7.58 -3.37 2.32
CA PHE A 38 8.41 -3.08 3.50
C PHE A 38 7.60 -2.63 4.71
N VAL A 39 6.41 -2.08 4.47
CA VAL A 39 5.52 -1.57 5.52
C VAL A 39 4.16 -2.24 5.40
N ARG A 40 3.68 -2.81 6.51
CA ARG A 40 2.31 -3.28 6.61
C ARG A 40 1.42 -2.14 7.12
N PRO A 41 0.38 -1.71 6.40
CA PRO A 41 -0.53 -0.71 6.92
C PRO A 41 -1.35 -1.26 8.09
N SER A 42 -1.63 -0.41 9.08
CA SER A 42 -2.66 -0.69 10.09
C SER A 42 -4.04 -0.73 9.43
N ALA A 43 -5.06 -1.28 10.11
CA ALA A 43 -6.43 -1.29 9.60
C ALA A 43 -6.91 0.13 9.21
N ALA A 44 -6.66 1.12 10.07
CA ALA A 44 -7.01 2.52 9.82
C ALA A 44 -6.32 3.09 8.56
N ARG A 45 -5.02 2.82 8.38
CA ARG A 45 -4.29 3.29 7.19
C ARG A 45 -4.74 2.59 5.92
N ALA A 46 -5.07 1.31 6.04
CA ALA A 46 -5.56 0.53 4.91
C ALA A 46 -6.94 1.07 4.48
N HIS A 47 -7.83 1.39 5.42
CA HIS A 47 -9.11 2.04 5.16
C HIS A 47 -8.95 3.42 4.49
N ALA A 48 -8.06 4.27 5.01
CA ALA A 48 -7.80 5.58 4.44
C ALA A 48 -7.27 5.50 2.99
N ILE A 49 -6.44 4.49 2.68
CA ILE A 49 -5.98 4.22 1.32
C ILE A 49 -7.15 3.79 0.43
N ALA A 50 -8.07 2.96 0.93
CA ALA A 50 -9.25 2.51 0.21
C ALA A 50 -10.15 3.67 -0.18
N GLU A 51 -10.48 4.53 0.79
CA GLU A 51 -11.29 5.73 0.59
C GLU A 51 -10.64 6.67 -0.42
N ALA A 52 -9.33 6.90 -0.30
CA ALA A 52 -8.57 7.74 -1.23
C ALA A 52 -8.52 7.19 -2.66
N LEU A 53 -8.66 5.88 -2.83
CA LEU A 53 -8.65 5.20 -4.14
C LEU A 53 -10.06 4.89 -4.66
N GLY A 54 -11.11 5.14 -3.88
CA GLY A 54 -12.49 4.79 -4.22
C GLY A 54 -12.72 3.28 -4.40
N VAL A 55 -11.97 2.43 -3.70
CA VAL A 55 -12.08 0.96 -3.77
C VAL A 55 -12.69 0.37 -2.50
N ALA A 56 -13.35 -0.78 -2.62
CA ALA A 56 -14.01 -1.45 -1.50
C ALA A 56 -13.02 -2.03 -0.49
N VAL A 57 -13.43 -2.18 0.78
CA VAL A 57 -12.59 -2.64 1.90
C VAL A 57 -12.08 -4.07 1.69
N GLU A 58 -12.76 -4.89 0.91
CA GLU A 58 -12.34 -6.25 0.57
C GLU A 58 -11.03 -6.26 -0.22
N ASP A 59 -10.80 -5.27 -1.09
CA ASP A 59 -9.53 -5.10 -1.81
C ASP A 59 -8.36 -4.70 -0.88
N VAL A 60 -8.69 -4.19 0.30
CA VAL A 60 -7.76 -3.63 1.29
C VAL A 60 -7.22 -4.69 2.23
N GLU A 61 -8.04 -5.65 2.65
CA GLU A 61 -7.56 -6.78 3.45
C GLU A 61 -6.61 -7.67 2.66
N GLU A 62 -6.87 -7.87 1.37
CA GLU A 62 -5.92 -8.53 0.48
C GLU A 62 -4.56 -7.77 0.44
N LEU A 63 -4.63 -6.43 0.42
CA LEU A 63 -3.47 -5.54 0.54
C LEU A 63 -2.71 -5.70 1.88
N ARG A 64 -3.42 -5.99 2.98
CA ARG A 64 -2.83 -6.22 4.31
C ARG A 64 -2.20 -7.61 4.44
N GLU A 65 -2.71 -8.61 3.72
CA GLU A 65 -2.19 -9.98 3.69
C GLU A 65 -0.92 -10.10 2.84
N ALA A 66 -0.86 -9.39 1.72
CA ALA A 66 0.29 -9.26 0.81
C ALA A 66 1.66 -9.11 1.50
N VAL A 67 1.67 -8.32 2.58
CA VAL A 67 2.88 -7.93 3.30
C VAL A 67 3.37 -9.05 4.24
N ARG A 68 2.49 -9.97 4.68
CA ARG A 68 2.90 -11.08 5.56
C ARG A 68 3.89 -12.04 4.88
N TYR A 69 3.91 -12.10 3.55
CA TYR A 69 4.73 -13.09 2.81
C TYR A 69 6.18 -12.63 2.54
N HIS A 70 6.47 -11.33 2.52
CA HIS A 70 7.81 -10.83 2.13
C HIS A 70 8.74 -10.49 3.30
N ALA A 71 8.24 -10.39 4.54
CA ALA A 71 9.07 -10.12 5.72
C ALA A 71 10.09 -11.25 6.05
N ARG A 72 10.03 -12.40 5.37
CA ARG A 72 10.98 -13.52 5.56
C ARG A 72 12.14 -13.57 4.55
N ARG A 73 12.20 -12.68 3.55
CA ARG A 73 13.18 -12.81 2.44
C ARG A 73 14.12 -11.63 2.20
N GLY A 74 14.23 -10.70 3.15
CA GLY A 74 15.05 -9.49 3.02
C GLY A 74 16.10 -9.33 4.12
N ARG A 75 16.80 -10.40 4.48
CA ARG A 75 17.98 -10.35 5.37
C ARG A 75 19.25 -10.87 4.70
N ASP A 76 19.29 -10.93 3.38
CA ASP A 76 20.47 -11.28 2.60
C ASP A 76 20.63 -10.25 1.48
N ASP A 77 21.22 -9.10 1.78
CA ASP A 77 21.84 -8.20 0.79
C ASP A 77 22.96 -7.45 1.54
N GLY A 78 24.17 -8.01 1.45
CA GLY A 78 25.43 -7.36 1.79
C GLY A 78 26.02 -6.60 0.61
#